data_AF-A0AA35LQ24-F1
#
_entry.id   AF-A0AA35LQ24-F1
#
_cell.length_a   1.000
_cell.length_b   1.000
_cell.length_c   1.000
_cell.angle_alpha   90.00
_cell.angle_beta   90.00
_cell.angle_gamma   90.00
#
_symmetry.space_group_name_H-M   'P 1'
#
loop_
_entity.id
_entity.type
_entity.pdbx_description
1 polymer ?
#
loop_
_entity_poly.entity_id
_entity_poly.type
_entity_poly.pdbx_seq_one_letter_code
_entity_poly.pdbx_strand_id
1 'polypeptide(L)'
;MEGRFRGADKFKHMLRAVYERTTADGQPGVNNANSVKFDLLGQMQVAPFLPRDIHSDLPVGLFNPYRTARLDWEGDIAWQNNRDSWKIDIPSLFICGQKDQFVPCQVAEGMERSIKNLQKLEVDSGHWTQIEAHDKVNEIIQHWVGSLKCHKQ
;
A
#
# COMPACT_ATOMS: atom_id res chain seq x y z
N MET A 1 5.38 20.66 -19.58
CA MET A 1 4.60 20.53 -18.32
C MET A 1 5.39 21.12 -17.15
N GLU A 2 5.86 22.36 -17.27
CA GLU A 2 6.81 22.95 -16.32
C GLU A 2 6.22 24.24 -15.77
N GLY A 3 5.95 24.29 -14.46
CA GLY A 3 5.55 25.53 -13.78
C GLY A 3 4.43 25.39 -12.76
N ARG A 4 3.52 24.41 -12.88
CA ARG A 4 2.32 24.37 -12.01
C ARG A 4 2.53 23.73 -10.64
N PHE A 5 3.64 23.01 -10.43
CA PHE A 5 3.89 22.01 -9.37
C PHE A 5 4.73 22.27 -8.09
N ARG A 6 5.33 23.45 -7.80
CA ARG A 6 6.39 23.58 -6.74
C ARG A 6 5.89 24.09 -5.36
N GLY A 7 6.43 23.56 -4.25
CA GLY A 7 6.27 24.05 -2.87
C GLY A 7 5.61 23.10 -1.86
N ALA A 8 5.86 23.32 -0.56
CA ALA A 8 5.38 22.51 0.58
C ALA A 8 3.86 22.29 0.64
N ASP A 9 3.06 23.30 0.27
CA ASP A 9 1.59 23.18 0.27
C ASP A 9 1.09 22.11 -0.71
N LYS A 10 1.77 21.94 -1.85
CA LYS A 10 1.38 20.95 -2.85
C LYS A 10 1.66 19.53 -2.40
N PHE A 11 2.74 19.32 -1.67
CA PHE A 11 3.02 18.01 -1.09
C PHE A 11 1.97 17.64 -0.05
N LYS A 12 1.58 18.57 0.81
CA LYS A 12 0.47 18.38 1.76
C LYS A 12 -0.86 18.03 1.06
N HIS A 13 -1.20 18.72 -0.02
CA HIS A 13 -2.40 18.43 -0.80
C HIS A 13 -2.33 17.09 -1.53
N MET A 14 -1.16 16.74 -2.08
CA MET A 14 -0.90 15.42 -2.66
C MET A 14 -1.10 14.32 -1.62
N LEU A 15 -0.53 14.48 -0.42
CA LEU A 15 -0.69 13.51 0.66
C LEU A 15 -2.16 13.32 1.02
N ARG A 16 -2.96 14.40 1.14
CA ARG A 16 -4.41 14.27 1.38
C ARG A 16 -5.09 13.42 0.31
N ALA A 17 -4.76 13.61 -0.96
CA ALA A 17 -5.32 12.83 -2.05
C ALA A 17 -4.90 11.36 -2.01
N VAL A 18 -3.61 11.09 -1.74
CA VAL A 18 -3.05 9.73 -1.62
C VAL A 18 -3.62 8.98 -0.42
N TYR A 19 -3.85 9.69 0.68
CA TYR A 19 -4.57 9.20 1.86
C TYR A 19 -6.10 9.21 1.69
N GLU A 20 -6.55 9.04 0.45
CA GLU A 20 -7.94 8.85 0.03
C GLU A 20 -8.94 9.89 0.58
N ARG A 21 -8.48 11.12 0.85
CA ARG A 21 -9.40 12.23 1.14
C ARG A 21 -10.14 12.63 -0.13
N THR A 22 -11.39 13.00 0.05
CA THR A 22 -12.22 13.55 -1.01
C THR A 22 -12.27 15.07 -0.93
N THR A 23 -12.75 15.70 -2.00
CA THR A 23 -13.31 17.06 -1.94
C THR A 23 -14.59 17.08 -1.08
N ALA A 24 -15.14 18.29 -0.83
CA ALA A 24 -16.39 18.46 -0.11
C ALA A 24 -17.60 17.82 -0.82
N ASP A 25 -17.58 17.75 -2.15
CA ASP A 25 -18.58 17.10 -3.00
C ASP A 25 -18.28 15.60 -3.25
N GLY A 26 -17.31 15.02 -2.55
CA GLY A 26 -17.05 13.57 -2.57
C GLY A 26 -16.18 13.06 -3.72
N GLN A 27 -15.52 13.95 -4.48
CA GLN A 27 -14.61 13.54 -5.55
C GLN A 27 -13.28 13.03 -4.99
N PRO A 28 -12.80 11.84 -5.41
CA PRO A 28 -11.51 11.33 -4.97
C PRO A 28 -10.36 12.04 -5.69
N GLY A 29 -9.28 12.33 -4.97
CA GLY A 29 -8.07 12.95 -5.52
C GLY A 29 -7.15 11.99 -6.29
N VAL A 30 -7.28 10.67 -6.06
CA VAL A 30 -6.57 9.60 -6.77
C VAL A 30 -7.57 8.51 -7.16
N ASN A 31 -7.37 7.88 -8.31
CA ASN A 31 -8.04 6.62 -8.64
C ASN A 31 -7.15 5.75 -9.54
N ASN A 32 -7.53 4.47 -9.69
CA ASN A 32 -6.77 3.50 -10.49
C ASN A 32 -6.67 3.84 -11.98
N ALA A 33 -7.65 4.57 -12.53
CA ALA A 33 -7.73 4.81 -13.96
C ALA A 33 -6.89 6.02 -14.41
N ASN A 34 -6.88 7.10 -13.63
CA ASN A 34 -6.37 8.41 -14.04
C ASN A 34 -5.26 8.94 -13.12
N SER A 35 -4.73 8.11 -12.21
CA SER A 35 -3.70 8.50 -11.24
C SER A 35 -4.13 9.72 -10.41
N VAL A 36 -3.23 10.67 -10.13
CA VAL A 36 -3.50 11.87 -9.34
C VAL A 36 -4.27 12.91 -10.15
N LYS A 37 -5.39 13.40 -9.62
CA LYS A 37 -6.16 14.52 -10.18
C LYS A 37 -5.62 15.86 -9.67
N PHE A 38 -4.61 16.39 -10.36
CA PHE A 38 -3.92 17.63 -9.96
C PHE A 38 -4.85 18.84 -9.75
N ASP A 39 -5.92 18.95 -10.54
CA ASP A 39 -6.87 20.06 -10.46
C ASP A 39 -7.73 20.05 -9.18
N LEU A 40 -7.82 18.88 -8.51
CA LEU A 40 -8.61 18.71 -7.28
C LEU A 40 -7.77 18.81 -6.00
N LEU A 41 -6.42 18.77 -6.09
CA LEU A 41 -5.54 18.66 -4.92
C LEU A 41 -5.76 19.77 -3.89
N GLY A 42 -5.93 21.02 -4.33
CA GLY A 42 -6.20 22.17 -3.46
C GLY A 42 -7.52 22.08 -2.68
N GLN A 43 -8.45 21.23 -3.15
CA GLN A 43 -9.81 21.08 -2.63
C GLN A 43 -9.95 19.88 -1.69
N MET A 44 -8.88 19.09 -1.53
CA MET A 44 -8.89 17.90 -0.66
C MET A 44 -9.14 18.28 0.79
N GLN A 45 -10.13 17.62 1.39
CA GLN A 45 -10.41 17.72 2.81
C GLN A 45 -9.19 17.32 3.65
N VAL A 46 -9.15 17.82 4.88
CA VAL A 46 -8.07 17.51 5.83
C VAL A 46 -8.12 16.04 6.22
N ALA A 47 -6.96 15.37 6.20
CA ALA A 47 -6.82 14.03 6.79
C ALA A 47 -6.48 14.19 8.29
N PRO A 48 -7.27 13.64 9.22
CA PRO A 48 -7.06 13.83 10.66
C PRO A 48 -5.71 13.33 11.19
N PHE A 49 -5.14 12.31 10.54
CA PHE A 49 -3.88 11.66 10.93
C PHE A 49 -2.64 12.26 10.25
N LEU A 50 -2.81 13.13 9.24
CA LEU A 50 -1.68 13.85 8.67
C LEU A 50 -1.27 15.00 9.60
N PRO A 51 0.04 15.17 9.86
CA PRO A 51 0.53 16.36 10.55
C PRO A 51 0.02 17.64 9.88
N ARG A 52 -0.35 18.65 10.69
CA ARG A 52 -0.83 19.94 10.16
C ARG A 52 0.28 20.69 9.40
N ASP A 53 1.52 20.50 9.83
CA ASP A 53 2.70 21.25 9.39
C ASP A 53 3.66 20.32 8.64
N ILE A 54 3.37 20.10 7.35
CA ILE A 54 4.27 19.39 6.44
C ILE A 54 4.98 20.43 5.60
N HIS A 55 6.21 20.77 6.00
CA HIS A 55 7.05 21.78 5.35
C HIS A 55 8.17 21.14 4.53
N SER A 56 7.84 20.17 3.69
CA SER A 56 8.80 19.51 2.81
C SER A 56 8.32 19.56 1.37
N ASP A 57 9.27 19.69 0.45
CA ASP A 57 9.01 19.41 -0.96
C ASP A 57 8.77 17.91 -1.16
N LEU A 58 8.08 17.59 -2.25
CA LEU A 58 7.86 16.21 -2.68
C LEU A 58 9.22 15.55 -2.99
N PRO A 59 9.65 14.54 -2.22
CA PRO A 59 10.94 13.91 -2.45
C PRO A 59 10.90 13.15 -3.77
N VAL A 60 11.75 13.53 -4.73
CA VAL A 60 11.82 12.89 -6.05
C VAL A 60 12.04 11.37 -5.95
N GLY A 61 12.71 10.92 -4.89
CA GLY A 61 12.94 9.50 -4.59
C GLY A 61 11.66 8.70 -4.37
N LEU A 62 10.54 9.31 -3.97
CA LEU A 62 9.27 8.63 -3.74
C LEU A 62 8.76 7.90 -4.99
N PHE A 63 9.05 8.43 -6.17
CA PHE A 63 8.60 7.85 -7.44
C PHE A 63 9.60 6.89 -8.07
N ASN A 64 10.81 6.75 -7.51
CA ASN A 64 11.83 5.86 -8.07
C ASN A 64 11.39 4.39 -8.13
N PRO A 65 10.66 3.81 -7.15
CA PRO A 65 10.16 2.43 -7.26
C PRO A 65 9.29 2.20 -8.50
N TYR A 66 8.60 3.22 -9.02
CA TYR A 66 7.80 3.08 -10.25
C TYR A 66 8.65 3.09 -11.53
N ARG A 67 9.97 3.32 -11.42
CA ARG A 67 10.92 3.32 -12.53
C ARG A 67 11.77 2.04 -12.58
N THR A 68 11.56 1.11 -11.65
CA THR A 68 12.37 -0.13 -11.55
C THR A 68 11.69 -1.36 -12.13
N ALA A 69 10.44 -1.28 -12.62
CA ALA A 69 9.69 -2.45 -13.08
C ALA A 69 10.44 -3.39 -14.03
N ARG A 70 11.24 -2.84 -14.97
CA ARG A 70 12.10 -3.64 -15.85
C ARG A 70 13.24 -4.32 -15.09
N LEU A 71 13.90 -3.60 -14.19
CA LEU A 71 15.01 -4.12 -13.39
C LEU A 71 14.52 -5.22 -12.42
N ASP A 72 13.37 -5.01 -11.79
CA ASP A 72 12.73 -5.98 -10.90
C ASP A 72 12.40 -7.26 -11.68
N TRP A 73 11.77 -7.12 -12.86
CA TRP A 73 11.48 -8.27 -13.73
C TRP A 73 12.76 -8.99 -14.20
N GLU A 74 13.78 -8.25 -14.65
CA GLU A 74 15.07 -8.81 -15.09
C GLU A 74 15.78 -9.57 -13.94
N GLY A 75 15.72 -9.05 -12.72
CA GLY A 75 16.23 -9.69 -11.51
C GLY A 75 15.48 -10.99 -11.17
N ASP A 76 14.18 -11.03 -11.42
CA ASP A 76 13.31 -12.16 -11.12
C ASP A 76 13.33 -13.27 -12.19
N ILE A 77 13.97 -13.08 -13.35
CA ILE A 77 14.03 -14.10 -14.43
C ILE A 77 14.58 -15.43 -13.90
N ALA A 78 15.62 -15.38 -13.06
CA ALA A 78 16.22 -16.59 -12.49
C ALA A 78 15.24 -17.37 -11.60
N TRP A 79 14.36 -16.65 -10.89
CA TRP A 79 13.32 -17.23 -10.03
C TRP A 79 12.17 -17.77 -10.88
N GLN A 80 11.75 -17.05 -11.92
CA GLN A 80 10.71 -17.49 -12.86
C GLN A 80 11.07 -18.82 -13.53
N ASN A 81 12.31 -18.96 -14.00
CA ASN A 81 12.82 -20.19 -14.63
C ASN A 81 12.85 -21.40 -13.67
N ASN A 82 12.77 -21.15 -12.36
CA ASN A 82 12.84 -22.15 -11.30
C ASN A 82 11.64 -22.06 -10.33
N ARG A 83 10.51 -21.51 -10.77
CA ARG A 83 9.37 -21.16 -9.89
C ARG A 83 8.83 -22.32 -9.06
N ASP A 84 8.98 -23.55 -9.56
CA ASP A 84 8.49 -24.74 -8.89
C ASP A 84 9.44 -25.25 -7.78
N SER A 85 10.73 -24.89 -7.84
CA SER A 85 11.73 -25.25 -6.84
C SER A 85 11.89 -24.21 -5.73
N TRP A 86 11.51 -22.95 -5.96
CA TRP A 86 11.56 -21.90 -4.95
C TRP A 86 10.24 -21.85 -4.15
N LYS A 87 10.31 -22.23 -2.87
CA LYS A 87 9.19 -22.18 -1.93
C LYS A 87 9.55 -21.35 -0.70
N ILE A 88 8.60 -20.57 -0.21
CA ILE A 88 8.69 -19.86 1.06
C ILE A 88 8.12 -20.79 2.14
N ASP A 89 9.02 -21.32 2.97
CA ASP A 89 8.71 -22.34 3.97
C ASP A 89 8.50 -21.75 5.38
N ILE A 90 8.81 -20.48 5.58
CA ILE A 90 8.59 -19.78 6.86
C ILE A 90 7.10 -19.44 7.07
N PRO A 91 6.61 -19.39 8.32
CA PRO A 91 5.28 -18.88 8.62
C PRO A 91 5.08 -17.49 8.03
N SER A 92 3.98 -17.31 7.30
CA SER A 92 3.69 -16.07 6.57
C SER A 92 2.24 -15.64 6.82
N LEU A 93 2.03 -14.33 6.93
CA LEU A 93 0.71 -13.73 7.11
C LEU A 93 0.49 -12.69 6.01
N PHE A 94 -0.66 -12.77 5.34
CA PHE A 94 -1.13 -11.77 4.40
C PHE A 94 -2.45 -11.18 4.91
N ILE A 95 -2.49 -9.86 5.05
CA ILE A 95 -3.67 -9.10 5.45
C ILE A 95 -4.01 -8.14 4.31
N CYS A 96 -5.27 -8.13 3.86
CA CYS A 96 -5.73 -7.19 2.83
C CYS A 96 -7.02 -6.48 3.25
N GLY A 97 -7.22 -5.26 2.72
CA GLY A 97 -8.45 -4.49 2.86
C GLY A 97 -9.48 -4.91 1.80
N GLN A 98 -10.69 -5.27 2.23
CA GLN A 98 -11.77 -5.70 1.32
C GLN A 98 -12.20 -4.64 0.30
N LYS A 99 -11.96 -3.37 0.62
CA LYS A 99 -12.31 -2.20 -0.20
C LYS A 99 -11.07 -1.59 -0.87
N ASP A 100 -9.89 -2.22 -0.76
CA ASP A 100 -8.68 -1.74 -1.42
C ASP A 100 -8.84 -1.84 -2.94
N GLN A 101 -8.92 -0.67 -3.57
CA GLN A 101 -9.02 -0.56 -5.02
C GLN A 101 -7.65 -0.77 -5.70
N PHE A 102 -6.55 -0.38 -5.06
CA PHE A 102 -5.21 -0.39 -5.66
C PHE A 102 -4.59 -1.79 -5.65
N VAL A 103 -4.81 -2.54 -4.57
CA VAL A 103 -4.31 -3.90 -4.39
C VAL A 103 -5.45 -4.80 -3.87
N PRO A 104 -6.38 -5.23 -4.75
CA PRO A 104 -7.53 -6.04 -4.35
C PRO A 104 -7.10 -7.38 -3.74
N CYS A 105 -7.83 -7.90 -2.75
CA CYS A 105 -7.51 -9.17 -2.08
C CYS A 105 -7.31 -10.36 -3.04
N GLN A 106 -7.94 -10.33 -4.23
CA GLN A 106 -7.80 -11.35 -5.27
C GLN A 106 -6.38 -11.50 -5.80
N VAL A 107 -5.50 -10.50 -5.65
CA VAL A 107 -4.08 -10.65 -6.03
C VAL A 107 -3.37 -11.74 -5.22
N ALA A 108 -3.94 -12.16 -4.08
CA ALA A 108 -3.42 -13.24 -3.26
C ALA A 108 -3.90 -14.64 -3.68
N GLU A 109 -4.69 -14.75 -4.75
CA GLU A 109 -5.09 -16.04 -5.31
C GLU A 109 -3.87 -16.80 -5.82
N GLY A 110 -3.67 -18.03 -5.33
CA GLY A 110 -2.56 -18.87 -5.74
C GLY A 110 -1.24 -18.62 -5.02
N MET A 111 -1.16 -17.69 -4.07
CA MET A 111 0.05 -17.49 -3.25
C MET A 111 0.46 -18.77 -2.50
N GLU A 112 -0.51 -19.59 -2.10
CA GLU A 112 -0.28 -20.89 -1.46
C GLU A 112 0.51 -21.88 -2.32
N ARG A 113 0.59 -21.68 -3.64
CA ARG A 113 1.47 -22.48 -4.52
C ARG A 113 2.95 -22.24 -4.24
N SER A 114 3.30 -21.05 -3.75
CA SER A 114 4.68 -20.64 -3.49
C SER A 114 5.00 -20.49 -2.00
N ILE A 115 3.99 -20.24 -1.16
CA ILE A 115 4.13 -20.02 0.28
C ILE A 115 3.40 -21.12 1.04
N LYS A 116 4.16 -22.05 1.66
CA LYS A 116 3.58 -23.26 2.26
C LYS A 116 2.74 -22.96 3.51
N ASN A 117 3.24 -22.06 4.36
CA ASN A 117 2.65 -21.76 5.67
C ASN A 117 1.99 -20.37 5.66
N LEU A 118 1.13 -20.12 4.68
CA LEU A 118 0.44 -18.84 4.49
C LEU A 118 -0.91 -18.81 5.19
N GLN A 119 -1.10 -17.83 6.08
CA GLN A 119 -2.41 -17.41 6.56
C GLN A 119 -2.84 -16.16 5.80
N LYS A 120 -4.05 -16.17 5.25
CA LYS A 120 -4.68 -15.01 4.57
C LYS A 120 -5.86 -14.52 5.40
N LEU A 121 -5.93 -13.21 5.65
CA LEU A 121 -7.04 -12.58 6.37
C LEU A 121 -7.47 -11.32 5.63
N GLU A 122 -8.78 -11.09 5.62
CA GLU A 122 -9.38 -9.89 5.07
C GLU A 122 -9.91 -9.01 6.19
N VAL A 123 -9.80 -7.69 6.01
CA VAL A 123 -10.27 -6.70 6.96
C VAL A 123 -11.19 -5.72 6.24
N ASP A 124 -12.32 -5.37 6.84
CA ASP A 124 -13.26 -4.39 6.29
C ASP A 124 -12.65 -2.96 6.31
N SER A 125 -11.81 -2.67 5.32
CA SER A 125 -11.04 -1.43 5.16
C SER A 125 -10.59 -1.24 3.71
N GLY A 126 -10.15 -0.04 3.37
CA GLY A 126 -9.52 0.32 2.10
C GLY A 126 -8.01 0.08 2.07
N HIS A 127 -7.32 0.83 1.22
CA HIS A 127 -5.88 0.67 0.98
C HIS A 127 -5.02 0.94 2.21
N TRP A 128 -5.44 1.87 3.06
CA TRP A 128 -4.72 2.21 4.29
C TRP A 128 -5.19 1.34 5.46
N THR A 129 -5.30 0.02 5.24
CA THR A 129 -5.83 -0.97 6.20
C THR A 129 -5.24 -0.83 7.60
N GLN A 130 -3.94 -0.56 7.70
CA GLN A 130 -3.21 -0.37 8.97
C GLN A 130 -3.62 0.89 9.74
N ILE A 131 -4.16 1.91 9.05
CA ILE A 131 -4.67 3.14 9.65
C ILE A 131 -6.16 3.02 9.91
N GLU A 132 -6.92 2.59 8.89
CA GLU A 132 -8.38 2.52 8.92
C GLU A 132 -8.92 1.48 9.90
N ALA A 133 -8.22 0.34 10.04
CA ALA A 133 -8.62 -0.77 10.89
C ALA A 133 -7.51 -1.16 11.89
N HIS A 134 -6.80 -0.17 12.42
CA HIS A 134 -5.62 -0.36 13.27
C HIS A 134 -5.83 -1.37 14.43
N ASP A 135 -6.94 -1.27 15.16
CA ASP A 135 -7.26 -2.21 16.26
C ASP A 135 -7.34 -3.66 15.77
N LYS A 136 -8.05 -3.87 14.65
CA LYS A 136 -8.24 -5.21 14.10
C LYS A 136 -6.95 -5.79 13.53
N VAL A 137 -6.18 -4.96 12.81
CA VAL A 137 -4.87 -5.37 12.27
C VAL A 137 -3.92 -5.74 13.41
N ASN A 138 -3.88 -4.94 14.48
CA ASN A 138 -3.06 -5.22 15.65
C ASN A 138 -3.48 -6.51 16.37
N GLU A 139 -4.79 -6.73 16.56
CA GLU A 139 -5.33 -7.97 17.14
C GLU A 139 -4.89 -9.19 16.31
N ILE A 140 -5.04 -9.12 14.98
CA ILE A 140 -4.64 -10.18 14.06
C ILE A 140 -3.15 -10.49 14.20
N ILE A 141 -2.29 -9.47 14.17
CA ILE A 141 -0.84 -9.63 14.25
C ILE A 141 -0.45 -10.22 15.61
N GLN A 142 -1.00 -9.71 16.72
CA GLN A 142 -0.72 -10.22 18.06
C GLN A 142 -1.12 -11.69 18.20
N HIS A 143 -2.31 -12.06 17.73
CA HIS A 143 -2.76 -13.44 17.73
C HIS A 143 -1.86 -14.33 16.86
N TRP A 144 -1.54 -13.88 15.65
CA TRP A 144 -0.68 -14.65 14.73
C TRP A 144 0.71 -14.87 15.32
N VAL A 145 1.39 -13.81 15.77
CA VAL A 145 2.70 -13.90 16.42
C VAL A 145 2.64 -14.80 17.66
N GLY A 146 1.60 -14.67 18.50
CA GLY A 146 1.41 -15.51 19.69
C GLY A 146 1.19 -16.99 19.38
N SER A 147 0.65 -17.31 18.20
CA SER A 147 0.45 -18.69 17.73
C SER A 147 1.72 -19.34 17.17
N LEU A 148 2.74 -18.55 16.82
CA LEU A 148 4.00 -19.09 16.30
C LEU A 148 4.73 -19.85 17.40
N LYS A 149 5.05 -21.11 17.15
CA LYS A 149 5.87 -21.90 18.07
C LYS A 149 7.29 -21.36 18.05
N CYS A 150 7.79 -20.92 19.21
CA CYS A 150 9.21 -20.66 19.36
C CYS A 150 9.94 -22.02 19.34
N HIS A 151 10.80 -22.26 18.35
CA HIS A 151 11.81 -23.30 18.51
C HIS A 151 12.68 -22.88 19.68
N LYS A 152 12.51 -23.55 20.83
CA LYS A 152 13.54 -23.51 21.88
C LYS A 152 14.81 -24.09 21.25
N GLN A 153 15.83 -23.25 21.11
CA GLN A 153 17.20 -23.70 20.86
C GLN A 153 17.71 -24.45 22.08
#